data_AF-A0A2I0WDQ6-F1
#
_entry.id   AF-A0A2I0WDQ6-F1
#
_cell.length_a   1.000
_cell.length_b   1.000
_cell.length_c   1.000
_cell.angle_alpha   90.00
_cell.angle_beta   90.00
_cell.angle_gamma   90.00
#
_symmetry.space_group_name_H-M   'P 1'
#
loop_
_entity.id
_entity.type
_entity.pdbx_description
1 polymer ?
#
loop_
_entity_poly.entity_id
_entity_poly.type
_entity_poly.pdbx_seq_one_letter_code
_entity_poly.pdbx_strand_id
1 'polypeptide(L)'
;MPREIGPKFPIVITSYEVVMNDAKFLSHYTWKYVVVDEGHRLKNMNCKLLREIRRLPIENKLLLTGTPLQNNLAELWSLLNFILPDIFSSHQEFESWFDFSGKYYSDGEQEESEEKRRVQVISKLHSILRPFLLRRMKADVERMLPRKKEIILYANMTEQQKNIQNHLLNRTLENYLIETVSSGVVRPGMKGKLNNLLMQLRKNCNHPDILQSGYDESFSYPPIDILVEQCGKFQLLERLLALLLPRKHKVLIFSQFTRVVDLLEYYLSEKGMEVCRIDGRVKLDERKRQIEEFNNLKSNVNIFLLSTRAGGLGINLTAADTCIIYDSDWNPQMDLQAMDRCHRIGQTRPVHVYRLATSHSVEGKIIKRAFGKLKLEHVVIGKGDFHQDRARANALDEAELLALLRNEEDPEDKLYQTDISDEDLLRLMDRSDLIQGRGTDGSEESAPSLPLKGPGWEVVVPTKSGGSLLSAVSS
;
A
#
# COMPACT_ATOMS: atom_id res chain seq x y z
N MET A 1 7.50 -0.24 -37.62
CA MET A 1 8.50 0.84 -37.43
C MET A 1 9.24 1.06 -38.74
N PRO A 2 9.73 2.29 -39.02
CA PRO A 2 10.55 2.57 -40.19
C PRO A 2 11.78 1.65 -40.22
N ARG A 3 12.15 1.14 -41.39
CA ARG A 3 13.34 0.27 -41.53
C ARG A 3 14.66 1.02 -41.40
N GLU A 4 14.63 2.33 -41.62
CA GLU A 4 15.79 3.21 -41.54
C GLU A 4 15.65 4.18 -40.37
N ILE A 5 16.74 4.33 -39.61
CA ILE A 5 16.83 5.30 -38.51
C ILE A 5 17.14 6.66 -39.11
N GLY A 6 16.28 7.64 -38.88
CA GLY A 6 16.44 9.00 -39.39
C GLY A 6 15.72 10.02 -38.49
N PRO A 7 15.74 11.32 -38.85
CA PRO A 7 15.14 12.39 -38.04
C PRO A 7 13.61 12.25 -37.85
N LYS A 8 12.95 11.41 -38.66
CA LYS A 8 11.53 11.09 -38.54
C LYS A 8 11.26 9.83 -37.70
N PHE A 9 12.29 9.21 -37.11
CA PHE A 9 12.09 8.03 -36.29
C PHE A 9 11.33 8.41 -35.00
N PRO A 10 10.22 7.72 -34.68
CA PRO A 10 9.35 8.13 -33.58
C PRO A 10 9.95 7.75 -32.22
N ILE A 11 9.51 8.47 -31.18
CA ILE A 11 9.66 7.99 -29.80
C ILE A 11 8.73 6.79 -29.62
N VAL A 12 9.28 5.67 -29.15
CA VAL A 12 8.52 4.43 -28.93
C VAL A 12 8.13 4.34 -27.46
N ILE A 13 6.82 4.43 -27.20
CA ILE A 13 6.23 4.21 -25.89
C ILE A 13 5.60 2.81 -25.91
N THR A 14 5.98 1.97 -24.96
CA THR A 14 5.56 0.57 -24.91
C THR A 14 5.45 0.07 -23.46
N SER A 15 4.74 -1.03 -23.25
CA SER A 15 4.59 -1.67 -21.93
C SER A 15 5.61 -2.80 -21.76
N TYR A 16 5.83 -3.23 -20.51
CA TYR A 16 6.78 -4.31 -20.21
C TYR A 16 6.45 -5.62 -20.94
N GLU A 17 5.17 -5.95 -21.08
CA GLU A 17 4.72 -7.18 -21.75
C GLU A 17 5.03 -7.16 -23.24
N VAL A 18 4.78 -6.02 -23.89
CA VAL A 18 5.08 -5.84 -25.32
C VAL A 18 6.59 -5.88 -25.54
N VAL A 19 7.40 -5.25 -24.68
CA VAL A 19 8.88 -5.34 -24.76
C VAL A 19 9.35 -6.79 -24.66
N MET A 20 8.77 -7.59 -23.74
CA MET A 20 9.16 -8.99 -23.59
C MET A 20 8.78 -9.85 -24.79
N ASN A 21 7.65 -9.57 -25.43
CA ASN A 21 7.18 -10.34 -26.60
C ASN A 21 7.92 -9.91 -27.88
N ASP A 22 8.16 -8.61 -28.04
CA ASP A 22 8.70 -8.01 -29.26
C ASP A 22 10.20 -7.67 -29.16
N ALA A 23 10.89 -8.17 -28.13
CA ALA A 23 12.33 -7.92 -27.90
C ALA A 23 13.18 -8.18 -29.15
N LYS A 24 12.85 -9.22 -29.92
CA LYS A 24 13.53 -9.58 -31.18
C LYS A 24 13.39 -8.49 -32.25
N PHE A 25 12.25 -7.83 -32.33
CA PHE A 25 12.05 -6.74 -33.29
C PHE A 25 12.76 -5.47 -32.81
N LEU A 26 12.70 -5.19 -31.51
CA LEU A 26 13.35 -4.04 -30.91
C LEU A 26 14.89 -4.11 -30.96
N SER A 27 15.47 -5.32 -30.95
CA SER A 27 16.92 -5.51 -31.03
C SER A 27 17.54 -5.18 -32.39
N HIS A 28 16.72 -4.99 -33.44
CA HIS A 28 17.21 -4.57 -34.76
C HIS A 28 17.63 -3.09 -34.78
N TYR A 29 17.24 -2.31 -33.78
CA TYR A 29 17.53 -0.88 -33.67
C TYR A 29 18.55 -0.64 -32.55
N THR A 30 19.50 0.25 -32.79
CA THR A 30 20.41 0.78 -31.76
C THR A 30 19.77 1.95 -31.05
N TRP A 31 19.47 1.78 -29.77
CA TRP A 31 18.76 2.77 -28.97
C TRP A 31 19.72 3.73 -28.28
N LYS A 32 19.53 5.03 -28.50
CA LYS A 32 20.31 6.07 -27.81
C LYS A 32 19.95 6.18 -26.33
N TYR A 33 18.66 6.07 -26.01
CA TYR A 33 18.13 6.18 -24.66
C TYR A 33 17.00 5.19 -24.43
N VAL A 34 17.01 4.55 -23.27
CA VAL A 34 15.86 3.80 -22.74
C VAL A 34 15.49 4.38 -21.39
N VAL A 35 14.22 4.79 -21.27
CA VAL A 35 13.64 5.25 -20.01
C VAL A 35 12.72 4.16 -19.50
N VAL A 36 13.00 3.67 -18.30
CA VAL A 36 12.15 2.70 -17.61
C VAL A 36 11.43 3.42 -16.48
N ASP A 37 10.12 3.60 -16.65
CA ASP A 37 9.25 4.07 -15.58
C ASP A 37 8.98 2.95 -14.56
N GLU A 38 8.59 3.31 -13.34
CA GLU A 38 8.32 2.40 -12.22
C GLU A 38 9.38 1.31 -12.02
N GLY A 39 10.64 1.75 -11.89
CA GLY A 39 11.83 0.92 -11.77
C GLY A 39 11.80 -0.13 -10.66
N HIS A 40 10.92 0.03 -9.67
CA HIS A 40 10.59 -0.98 -8.67
C HIS A 40 10.03 -2.29 -9.26
N ARG A 41 9.79 -2.39 -10.57
CA ARG A 41 9.47 -3.63 -11.29
C ARG A 41 10.72 -4.46 -11.66
N LEU A 42 11.91 -3.85 -11.63
CA LEU A 42 13.19 -4.46 -11.97
C LEU A 42 13.98 -5.01 -10.76
N LYS A 43 13.33 -5.17 -9.60
CA LYS A 43 13.98 -5.52 -8.33
C LYS A 43 14.71 -6.85 -8.34
N ASN A 44 14.22 -7.81 -9.14
CA ASN A 44 14.78 -9.14 -9.20
C ASN A 44 15.69 -9.28 -10.42
N MET A 45 16.95 -9.60 -10.21
CA MET A 45 17.92 -9.91 -11.26
C MET A 45 17.44 -10.97 -12.25
N ASN A 46 16.73 -11.98 -11.74
CA ASN A 46 16.23 -13.10 -12.53
C ASN A 46 14.94 -12.76 -13.26
N CYS A 47 14.51 -11.49 -13.22
CA CYS A 47 13.35 -11.03 -13.95
C CYS A 47 13.58 -11.19 -15.46
N LYS A 48 12.64 -11.86 -16.12
CA LYS A 48 12.64 -12.04 -17.58
C LYS A 48 12.75 -10.70 -18.31
N LEU A 49 12.08 -9.66 -17.79
CA LEU A 49 12.14 -8.30 -18.35
C LEU A 49 13.57 -7.76 -18.39
N LEU A 50 14.33 -7.88 -17.30
CA LEU A 50 15.70 -7.39 -17.23
C LEU A 50 16.59 -8.11 -18.26
N ARG A 51 16.39 -9.42 -18.42
CA ARG A 51 17.13 -10.22 -19.41
C ARG A 51 16.84 -9.81 -20.85
N GLU A 52 15.58 -9.53 -21.18
CA GLU A 52 15.23 -9.09 -22.53
C GLU A 52 15.71 -7.66 -22.81
N ILE A 53 15.61 -6.73 -21.86
CA ILE A 53 16.13 -5.35 -22.04
C ILE A 53 17.66 -5.36 -22.20
N ARG A 54 18.38 -6.21 -21.47
CA ARG A 54 19.85 -6.36 -21.61
C ARG A 54 20.29 -6.84 -23.00
N ARG A 55 19.41 -7.47 -23.77
CA ARG A 55 19.72 -7.90 -25.15
C ARG A 55 19.60 -6.76 -26.16
N LEU A 56 18.95 -5.66 -25.80
CA LEU A 56 18.81 -4.51 -26.68
C LEU A 56 20.12 -3.71 -26.69
N PRO A 57 20.62 -3.30 -27.86
CA PRO A 57 21.77 -2.41 -27.94
C PRO A 57 21.35 -1.00 -27.51
N ILE A 58 21.78 -0.58 -26.31
CA ILE A 58 21.38 0.67 -25.65
C ILE A 58 22.62 1.45 -25.20
N GLU A 59 22.70 2.74 -25.52
CA GLU A 59 23.79 3.63 -25.07
C GLU A 59 23.55 4.23 -23.68
N ASN A 60 22.36 4.78 -23.43
CA ASN A 60 22.03 5.43 -22.15
C ASN A 60 20.74 4.87 -21.54
N LYS A 61 20.70 4.78 -20.21
CA LYS A 61 19.56 4.25 -19.45
C LYS A 61 19.15 5.22 -18.36
N LEU A 62 17.85 5.43 -18.21
CA LEU A 62 17.25 6.23 -17.15
C LEU A 62 16.18 5.40 -16.44
N LEU A 63 16.20 5.43 -15.10
CA LEU A 63 15.23 4.76 -14.26
C LEU A 63 14.40 5.80 -13.52
N LEU A 64 13.07 5.70 -13.59
CA LEU A 64 12.16 6.52 -12.80
C LEU A 64 11.50 5.61 -11.76
N THR A 65 11.48 6.04 -10.50
CA THR A 65 10.78 5.32 -9.44
C THR A 65 10.20 6.30 -8.44
N GLY A 66 8.92 6.12 -8.08
CA GLY A 66 8.27 6.89 -7.02
C GLY A 66 8.64 6.41 -5.61
N THR A 67 9.23 5.23 -5.51
CA THR A 67 9.57 4.59 -4.24
C THR A 67 11.08 4.48 -4.09
N PRO A 68 11.67 5.06 -3.02
CA PRO A 68 13.05 4.79 -2.69
C PRO A 68 13.25 3.28 -2.46
N LEU A 69 14.43 2.83 -2.82
CA LEU A 69 14.95 1.46 -2.76
C LEU A 69 14.40 0.67 -1.57
N GLN A 70 13.75 -0.47 -1.82
CA GLN A 70 13.19 -1.29 -0.74
C GLN A 70 14.29 -2.12 -0.09
N ASN A 71 14.78 -1.70 1.09
CA ASN A 71 15.46 -2.46 2.16
C ASN A 71 16.36 -3.67 1.81
N ASN A 72 16.82 -3.82 0.57
CA ASN A 72 17.55 -4.97 0.08
C ASN A 72 18.68 -4.49 -0.82
N LEU A 73 19.92 -4.68 -0.35
CA LEU A 73 21.13 -4.35 -1.08
C LEU A 73 21.20 -5.07 -2.44
N ALA A 74 20.61 -6.26 -2.56
CA ALA A 74 20.53 -6.97 -3.84
C ALA A 74 19.59 -6.28 -4.84
N GLU A 75 18.52 -5.64 -4.38
CA GLU A 75 17.65 -4.82 -5.23
C GLU A 75 18.37 -3.56 -5.71
N LEU A 76 19.02 -2.85 -4.78
CA LEU A 76 19.82 -1.67 -5.11
C LEU A 76 20.89 -2.03 -6.14
N TRP A 77 21.63 -3.11 -5.91
CA TRP A 77 22.64 -3.57 -6.85
C TRP A 77 22.03 -3.94 -8.19
N SER A 78 20.88 -4.61 -8.23
CA SER A 78 20.19 -4.96 -9.48
C SER A 78 19.85 -3.72 -10.31
N LEU A 79 19.39 -2.64 -9.68
CA LEU A 79 19.09 -1.39 -10.35
C LEU A 79 20.36 -0.65 -10.79
N LEU A 80 21.41 -0.63 -9.97
CA LEU A 80 22.69 0.00 -10.33
C LEU A 80 23.39 -0.75 -11.45
N ASN A 81 23.46 -2.08 -11.38
CA ASN A 81 23.99 -2.92 -12.44
C ASN A 81 23.21 -2.73 -13.76
N PHE A 82 21.90 -2.49 -13.68
CA PHE A 82 21.12 -2.18 -14.89
C PHE A 82 21.58 -0.88 -15.53
N ILE A 83 21.77 0.20 -14.75
CA ILE A 83 22.17 1.52 -15.24
C ILE A 83 23.64 1.51 -15.68
N LEU A 84 24.55 0.98 -14.86
CA LEU A 84 26.01 0.96 -15.05
C LEU A 84 26.58 -0.45 -14.85
N PRO A 85 26.43 -1.35 -15.84
CA PRO A 85 26.88 -2.73 -15.73
C PRO A 85 28.40 -2.87 -15.60
N ASP A 86 29.16 -1.93 -16.18
CA ASP A 86 30.63 -1.98 -16.22
C ASP A 86 31.26 -1.70 -14.84
N ILE A 87 30.63 -0.86 -14.04
CA ILE A 87 31.08 -0.51 -12.68
C ILE A 87 30.58 -1.55 -11.67
N PHE A 88 29.34 -2.01 -11.84
CA PHE A 88 28.66 -2.90 -10.88
C PHE A 88 28.48 -4.31 -11.46
N SER A 89 29.57 -4.97 -11.86
CA SER A 89 29.52 -6.26 -12.57
C SER A 89 29.29 -7.46 -11.64
N SER A 90 29.85 -7.43 -10.42
CA SER A 90 29.78 -8.52 -9.45
C SER A 90 28.90 -8.15 -8.24
N HIS A 91 27.89 -8.98 -7.98
CA HIS A 91 27.07 -8.83 -6.77
C HIS A 91 27.90 -9.09 -5.51
N GLN A 92 28.83 -10.05 -5.57
CA GLN A 92 29.66 -10.44 -4.43
C GLN A 92 30.66 -9.36 -4.03
N GLU A 93 31.23 -8.64 -5.01
CA GLU A 93 32.10 -7.51 -4.72
C GLU A 93 31.31 -6.38 -4.08
N PHE A 94 30.14 -6.07 -4.64
CA PHE A 94 29.27 -5.06 -4.07
C PHE A 94 28.82 -5.44 -2.66
N GLU A 95 28.37 -6.67 -2.45
CA GLU A 95 27.99 -7.18 -1.13
C GLU A 95 29.18 -7.13 -0.17
N SER A 96 30.40 -7.43 -0.60
CA SER A 96 31.61 -7.33 0.24
C SER A 96 31.95 -5.90 0.67
N TRP A 97 31.53 -4.88 -0.09
CA TRP A 97 31.65 -3.48 0.32
C TRP A 97 30.72 -3.13 1.49
N PHE A 98 29.69 -3.96 1.75
CA PHE A 98 28.69 -3.78 2.80
C PHE A 98 28.73 -4.88 3.87
N ASP A 99 29.22 -6.07 3.54
CA ASP A 99 29.29 -7.23 4.42
C ASP A 99 30.54 -7.14 5.29
N PHE A 100 30.44 -6.25 6.28
CA PHE A 100 31.37 -6.21 7.40
C PHE A 100 30.87 -7.07 8.56
N SER A 101 30.20 -8.21 8.29
CA SER A 101 29.97 -9.27 9.29
C SER A 101 31.29 -10.02 9.61
N GLY A 102 32.39 -9.28 9.72
CA GLY A 102 33.67 -9.78 10.19
C GLY A 102 33.48 -10.21 11.64
N LYS A 103 33.27 -11.52 11.81
CA LYS A 103 33.34 -12.24 13.08
C LYS A 103 34.58 -11.81 13.86
N TYR A 104 34.43 -10.87 14.78
CA TYR A 104 35.32 -10.71 15.92
C TYR A 104 34.46 -10.93 17.16
N TYR A 105 34.39 -12.19 17.58
CA TYR A 105 33.92 -12.54 18.91
C TYR A 105 34.89 -11.94 19.93
N SER A 106 34.46 -10.87 20.60
CA SER A 106 34.96 -10.49 21.92
C SER A 106 33.97 -9.51 22.55
N ASP A 107 33.60 -9.83 23.79
CA ASP A 107 32.48 -9.35 24.59
C ASP A 107 32.25 -7.82 24.66
N GLY A 108 30.96 -7.47 24.79
CA GLY A 108 30.49 -6.61 25.88
C GLY A 108 30.38 -5.11 25.64
N GLU A 109 31.19 -4.50 24.78
CA GLU A 109 31.26 -3.02 24.68
C GLU A 109 31.01 -2.43 23.26
N GLN A 110 30.54 -3.23 22.30
CA GLN A 110 30.61 -2.87 20.87
C GLN A 110 29.32 -2.43 20.17
N GLU A 111 28.15 -2.36 20.82
CA GLU A 111 26.92 -1.90 20.13
C GLU A 111 27.05 -0.48 19.57
N GLU A 112 27.66 0.45 20.33
CA GLU A 112 27.85 1.83 19.86
C GLU A 112 28.91 1.94 18.73
N SER A 113 29.87 1.01 18.67
CA SER A 113 30.93 0.95 17.65
C SER A 113 30.43 0.34 16.34
N GLU A 114 29.56 -0.67 16.43
CA GLU A 114 28.87 -1.26 15.27
C GLU A 114 27.91 -0.26 14.62
N GLU A 115 27.12 0.44 15.43
CA GLU A 115 26.18 1.46 14.95
C GLU A 115 26.91 2.59 14.20
N LYS A 116 28.00 3.12 14.78
CA LYS A 116 28.82 4.15 14.12
C LYS A 116 29.45 3.66 12.82
N ARG A 117 29.87 2.40 12.74
CA ARG A 117 30.40 1.79 11.50
C ARG A 117 29.32 1.66 10.43
N ARG A 118 28.10 1.27 10.79
CA ARG A 118 26.96 1.18 9.86
C ARG A 118 26.60 2.54 9.28
N VAL A 119 26.51 3.56 10.13
CA VAL A 119 26.29 4.96 9.72
C VAL A 119 27.35 5.44 8.73
N GLN A 120 28.62 5.12 8.96
CA GLN A 120 29.70 5.46 8.02
C GLN A 120 29.59 4.73 6.67
N VAL A 121 29.26 3.43 6.67
CA VAL A 121 29.06 2.65 5.44
C VAL A 121 27.92 3.25 4.62
N ILE A 122 26.85 3.68 5.26
CA ILE A 122 25.68 4.18 4.56
C ILE A 122 25.89 5.61 4.07
N SER A 123 26.62 6.43 4.83
CA SER A 123 27.09 7.72 4.33
C SER A 123 27.99 7.58 3.09
N LYS A 124 28.84 6.53 3.02
CA LYS A 124 29.64 6.24 1.82
C LYS A 124 28.78 5.75 0.65
N LEU A 125 27.76 4.94 0.91
CA LEU A 125 26.80 4.53 -0.12
C LEU A 125 26.07 5.74 -0.68
N HIS A 126 25.56 6.63 0.18
CA HIS A 126 24.89 7.85 -0.27
C HIS A 126 25.82 8.77 -1.06
N SER A 127 27.11 8.89 -0.70
CA SER A 127 28.06 9.72 -1.46
C SER A 127 28.36 9.14 -2.84
N ILE A 128 28.47 7.80 -2.97
CA ILE A 128 28.62 7.12 -4.26
C ILE A 128 27.35 7.24 -5.10
N LEU A 129 26.17 7.16 -4.48
CA LEU A 129 24.88 7.22 -5.18
C LEU A 129 24.44 8.64 -5.57
N ARG A 130 24.87 9.65 -4.83
CA ARG A 130 24.48 11.06 -5.04
C ARG A 130 24.60 11.56 -6.49
N PRO A 131 25.67 11.28 -7.26
CA PRO A 131 25.73 11.69 -8.67
C PRO A 131 24.74 10.95 -9.58
N PHE A 132 24.28 9.76 -9.19
CA PHE A 132 23.39 8.90 -10.00
C PHE A 132 21.92 9.01 -9.61
N LEU A 133 21.62 9.50 -8.41
CA LEU A 133 20.29 9.55 -7.84
C LEU A 133 19.84 10.99 -7.61
N LEU A 134 18.84 11.43 -8.35
CA LEU A 134 18.12 12.68 -8.11
C LEU A 134 16.82 12.39 -7.37
N ARG A 135 16.73 12.85 -6.12
CA ARG A 135 15.51 12.76 -5.31
C ARG A 135 15.19 14.11 -4.67
N ARG A 136 13.90 14.44 -4.63
CA ARG A 136 13.36 15.63 -3.96
C ARG A 136 12.09 15.24 -3.21
N MET A 137 11.84 15.86 -2.07
CA MET A 137 10.57 15.68 -1.36
C MET A 137 9.53 16.67 -1.89
N LYS A 138 8.25 16.32 -1.81
CA LYS A 138 7.16 17.25 -2.19
C LYS A 138 7.24 18.56 -1.41
N ALA A 139 7.59 18.48 -0.11
CA ALA A 139 7.80 19.64 0.74
C ALA A 139 8.95 20.56 0.26
N ASP A 140 9.97 20.00 -0.39
CA ASP A 140 11.13 20.77 -0.89
C ASP A 140 10.79 21.54 -2.18
N VAL A 141 9.85 21.01 -2.97
CA VAL A 141 9.55 21.50 -4.32
C VAL A 141 8.29 22.35 -4.35
N GLU A 142 7.28 21.99 -3.56
CA GLU A 142 5.94 22.55 -3.66
C GLU A 142 5.43 23.04 -2.30
N ARG A 143 5.51 24.36 -2.09
CA ARG A 143 4.99 25.01 -0.88
C ARG A 143 3.47 25.17 -0.88
N MET A 144 2.82 25.02 -2.04
CA MET A 144 1.38 25.26 -2.21
C MET A 144 0.50 24.02 -2.01
N LEU A 145 1.09 22.81 -1.99
CA LEU A 145 0.36 21.56 -1.82
C LEU A 145 -0.26 21.52 -0.41
N PRO A 146 -1.60 21.40 -0.29
CA PRO A 146 -2.25 21.27 1.01
C PRO A 146 -1.72 20.07 1.80
N ARG A 147 -1.73 20.19 3.13
CA ARG A 147 -1.34 19.08 4.01
C ARG A 147 -2.33 17.92 3.87
N LYS A 148 -1.83 16.71 4.12
CA LYS A 148 -2.65 15.51 4.26
C LYS A 148 -2.65 15.05 5.72
N LYS A 149 -3.74 14.42 6.14
CA LYS A 149 -3.89 13.79 7.46
C LYS A 149 -4.25 12.32 7.25
N GLU A 150 -3.52 11.42 7.89
CA GLU A 150 -3.78 9.99 7.85
C GLU A 150 -4.33 9.54 9.21
N ILE A 151 -5.45 8.84 9.19
CA ILE A 151 -6.20 8.41 10.36
C ILE A 151 -6.52 6.93 10.19
N ILE A 152 -6.19 6.12 11.18
CA ILE A 152 -6.56 4.71 11.26
C ILE A 152 -7.87 4.64 12.04
N LEU A 153 -8.87 4.00 11.44
CA LEU A 153 -10.15 3.74 12.08
C LEU A 153 -10.28 2.24 12.29
N TYR A 154 -10.52 1.86 13.54
CA TYR A 154 -10.64 0.47 13.96
C TYR A 154 -12.12 0.09 13.99
N ALA A 155 -12.47 -0.94 13.22
CA ALA A 155 -13.80 -1.53 13.20
C ALA A 155 -13.81 -2.81 14.05
N ASN A 156 -14.87 -3.00 14.83
CA ASN A 156 -15.04 -4.22 15.60
C ASN A 156 -15.50 -5.39 14.72
N MET A 157 -15.09 -6.61 15.09
CA MET A 157 -15.63 -7.80 14.44
C MET A 157 -17.06 -8.06 14.90
N THR A 158 -17.94 -8.37 13.95
CA THR A 158 -19.30 -8.84 14.23
C THR A 158 -19.28 -10.24 14.85
N GLU A 159 -20.40 -10.67 15.43
CA GLU A 159 -20.51 -12.01 16.00
C GLU A 159 -20.23 -13.11 14.95
N GLN A 160 -20.71 -12.94 13.72
CA GLN A 160 -20.40 -13.85 12.62
C GLN A 160 -18.90 -13.85 12.29
N GLN A 161 -18.25 -12.69 12.19
CA GLN A 161 -16.82 -12.61 11.94
C GLN A 161 -16.01 -13.27 13.05
N LYS A 162 -16.38 -13.09 14.32
CA LYS A 162 -15.75 -13.75 15.46
C LYS A 162 -15.92 -15.27 15.39
N ASN A 163 -17.11 -15.75 15.04
CA ASN A 163 -17.37 -17.18 14.91
C ASN A 163 -16.52 -17.81 13.80
N ILE A 164 -16.52 -17.20 12.61
CA ILE A 164 -15.68 -17.64 11.47
C ILE A 164 -14.20 -17.61 11.84
N GLN A 165 -13.75 -16.57 12.57
CA GLN A 165 -12.37 -16.48 13.04
C GLN A 165 -12.01 -17.64 13.99
N ASN A 166 -12.87 -17.98 14.94
CA ASN A 166 -12.65 -19.12 15.84
C ASN A 166 -12.55 -20.44 15.08
N HIS A 167 -13.44 -20.65 14.09
CA HIS A 167 -13.38 -21.82 13.22
C HIS A 167 -12.13 -21.86 12.33
N LEU A 168 -11.63 -20.71 11.88
CA LEU A 168 -10.36 -20.59 11.15
C LEU A 168 -9.17 -20.96 12.04
N LEU A 169 -9.11 -20.41 13.26
CA LEU A 169 -8.04 -20.67 14.23
C LEU A 169 -8.02 -22.13 14.69
N ASN A 170 -9.18 -22.78 14.75
CA ASN A 170 -9.32 -24.19 15.10
C ASN A 170 -9.22 -25.13 13.89
N ARG A 171 -9.06 -24.59 12.67
CA ARG A 171 -9.03 -25.34 11.40
C ARG A 171 -10.29 -26.18 11.17
N THR A 172 -11.43 -25.78 11.72
CA THR A 172 -12.74 -26.44 11.60
C THR A 172 -13.70 -25.72 10.65
N LEU A 173 -13.25 -24.63 10.00
CA LEU A 173 -14.10 -23.83 9.11
C LEU A 173 -14.75 -24.65 7.99
N GLU A 174 -14.04 -25.62 7.41
CA GLU A 174 -14.60 -26.44 6.33
C GLU A 174 -15.84 -27.21 6.80
N ASN A 175 -15.79 -27.82 7.99
CA ASN A 175 -16.93 -28.53 8.57
C ASN A 175 -18.07 -27.57 8.89
N TYR A 176 -17.76 -26.41 9.49
CA TYR A 176 -18.76 -25.39 9.82
C TYR A 176 -19.51 -24.91 8.58
N LEU A 177 -18.78 -24.59 7.50
CA LEU A 177 -19.39 -24.13 6.25
C LEU A 177 -20.25 -25.21 5.61
N ILE A 178 -19.80 -26.47 5.59
CA ILE A 178 -20.59 -27.61 5.08
C ILE A 178 -21.89 -27.78 5.88
N GLU A 179 -21.83 -27.69 7.21
CA GLU A 179 -23.00 -27.79 8.08
C GLU A 179 -23.99 -26.63 7.82
N THR A 180 -23.50 -25.39 7.70
CA THR A 180 -24.36 -24.23 7.41
C THR A 180 -24.98 -24.24 6.01
N VAL A 181 -24.30 -24.83 5.01
CA VAL A 181 -24.74 -24.90 3.60
C VAL A 181 -25.59 -26.16 3.32
N SER A 182 -25.96 -26.94 4.35
CA SER A 182 -26.72 -28.21 4.26
C SER A 182 -28.15 -28.12 3.66
N SER A 183 -28.48 -27.05 2.92
CA SER A 183 -29.65 -26.97 2.04
C SER A 183 -29.34 -27.14 0.55
N GLY A 184 -28.09 -27.43 0.12
CA GLY A 184 -27.82 -27.67 -1.31
C GLY A 184 -26.44 -28.24 -1.66
N VAL A 185 -26.43 -29.47 -2.18
CA VAL A 185 -25.39 -30.14 -2.99
C VAL A 185 -23.91 -29.80 -2.70
N VAL A 186 -23.29 -30.58 -1.81
CA VAL A 186 -21.83 -30.60 -1.64
C VAL A 186 -21.19 -31.31 -2.85
N ARG A 187 -20.43 -30.60 -3.70
CA ARG A 187 -19.59 -31.25 -4.70
C ARG A 187 -18.28 -31.78 -4.10
N PRO A 188 -17.96 -33.07 -4.26
CA PRO A 188 -16.66 -33.62 -3.87
C PRO A 188 -15.60 -33.13 -4.88
N GLY A 189 -14.86 -32.08 -4.51
CA GLY A 189 -13.82 -31.50 -5.38
C GLY A 189 -13.25 -30.15 -4.94
N MET A 190 -13.96 -29.38 -4.11
CA MET A 190 -13.46 -28.11 -3.55
C MET A 190 -12.61 -28.28 -2.29
N LYS A 191 -11.80 -29.34 -2.25
CA LYS A 191 -10.68 -29.51 -1.29
C LYS A 191 -9.54 -28.53 -1.64
N GLY A 192 -9.85 -27.24 -1.74
CA GLY A 192 -8.84 -26.20 -1.78
C GLY A 192 -8.26 -26.11 -0.38
N LYS A 193 -7.19 -26.87 -0.11
CA LYS A 193 -6.49 -26.85 1.18
C LYS A 193 -6.41 -25.40 1.67
N LEU A 194 -6.96 -25.13 2.85
CA LEU A 194 -6.87 -23.86 3.58
C LEU A 194 -5.40 -23.62 4.05
N ASN A 195 -4.43 -23.83 3.16
CA ASN A 195 -2.99 -23.83 3.42
C ASN A 195 -2.43 -22.46 3.80
N ASN A 196 -3.24 -21.41 3.78
CA ASN A 196 -2.81 -20.07 4.15
C ASN A 196 -3.85 -19.43 5.08
N LEU A 197 -3.77 -19.81 6.36
CA LEU A 197 -4.60 -19.27 7.44
C LEU A 197 -4.63 -17.73 7.41
N LEU A 198 -3.47 -17.10 7.23
CA LEU A 198 -3.33 -15.64 7.19
C LEU A 198 -4.18 -15.00 6.07
N MET A 199 -4.21 -15.61 4.88
CA MET A 199 -5.04 -15.12 3.78
C MET A 199 -6.54 -15.24 4.10
N GLN A 200 -6.95 -16.32 4.78
CA GLN A 200 -8.37 -16.50 5.14
C GLN A 200 -8.80 -15.57 6.27
N LEU A 201 -7.94 -15.35 7.27
CA LEU A 201 -8.17 -14.35 8.32
C LEU A 201 -8.34 -12.96 7.73
N ARG A 202 -7.53 -12.57 6.74
CA ARG A 202 -7.69 -11.29 6.02
C ARG A 202 -9.01 -11.20 5.27
N LYS A 203 -9.44 -12.28 4.60
CA LYS A 203 -10.75 -12.31 3.94
C LYS A 203 -11.88 -12.12 4.94
N ASN A 204 -11.82 -12.79 6.10
CA ASN A 204 -12.82 -12.65 7.16
C ASN A 204 -12.91 -11.20 7.69
N CYS A 205 -11.76 -10.55 7.90
CA CYS A 205 -11.72 -9.14 8.32
C CYS A 205 -12.33 -8.20 7.27
N ASN A 206 -12.16 -8.51 5.99
CA ASN A 206 -12.68 -7.72 4.89
C ASN A 206 -14.18 -7.91 4.67
N HIS A 207 -14.66 -9.15 4.56
CA HIS A 207 -16.08 -9.50 4.54
C HIS A 207 -16.27 -11.03 4.66
N PRO A 208 -17.20 -11.55 5.50
CA PRO A 208 -17.54 -12.96 5.59
C PRO A 208 -17.87 -13.64 4.25
N ASP A 209 -18.67 -12.99 3.41
CA ASP A 209 -19.08 -13.52 2.09
C ASP A 209 -17.93 -13.86 1.14
N ILE A 210 -16.74 -13.27 1.32
CA ILE A 210 -15.57 -13.60 0.48
C ILE A 210 -15.10 -15.04 0.76
N LEU A 211 -15.39 -15.55 1.96
CA LEU A 211 -15.15 -16.95 2.33
C LEU A 211 -16.31 -17.85 1.88
N GLN A 212 -17.56 -17.39 2.04
CA GLN A 212 -18.75 -18.19 1.78
C GLN A 212 -19.10 -18.32 0.29
N SER A 213 -18.81 -17.31 -0.54
CA SER A 213 -19.05 -17.31 -1.99
C SER A 213 -18.28 -18.37 -2.78
N GLY A 214 -17.30 -19.05 -2.16
CA GLY A 214 -16.74 -20.28 -2.73
C GLY A 214 -17.67 -21.49 -2.59
N TYR A 215 -18.60 -21.47 -1.65
CA TYR A 215 -19.41 -22.60 -1.23
C TYR A 215 -20.90 -22.43 -1.57
N ASP A 216 -21.36 -21.20 -1.80
CA ASP A 216 -22.73 -20.89 -2.21
C ASP A 216 -22.80 -20.72 -3.74
N GLU A 217 -23.56 -21.57 -4.44
CA GLU A 217 -23.81 -21.46 -5.89
C GLU A 217 -24.85 -20.35 -6.21
N SER A 218 -25.43 -19.69 -5.20
CA SER A 218 -26.32 -18.56 -5.44
C SER A 218 -25.54 -17.35 -5.97
N PHE A 219 -25.80 -16.99 -7.23
CA PHE A 219 -25.29 -15.75 -7.85
C PHE A 219 -25.94 -14.48 -7.28
N SER A 220 -26.68 -14.59 -6.17
CA SER A 220 -27.37 -13.46 -5.55
C SER A 220 -26.55 -12.95 -4.39
N TYR A 221 -26.17 -11.69 -4.46
CA TYR A 221 -25.69 -10.99 -3.28
C TYR A 221 -26.79 -10.94 -2.21
N PRO A 222 -26.44 -10.95 -0.91
CA PRO A 222 -27.43 -10.80 0.14
C PRO A 222 -28.09 -9.41 0.07
N PRO A 223 -29.27 -9.24 0.69
CA PRO A 223 -29.84 -7.93 0.95
C PRO A 223 -28.83 -7.00 1.62
N ILE A 224 -28.88 -5.71 1.28
CA ILE A 224 -27.89 -4.71 1.75
C ILE A 224 -27.78 -4.67 3.28
N ASP A 225 -28.92 -4.74 3.98
CA ASP A 225 -28.95 -4.63 5.43
C ASP A 225 -28.16 -5.78 6.08
N ILE A 226 -28.32 -6.99 5.54
CA ILE A 226 -27.59 -8.18 5.98
C ILE A 226 -26.10 -8.00 5.65
N LEU A 227 -25.77 -7.56 4.44
CA LEU A 227 -24.38 -7.34 4.01
C LEU A 227 -23.63 -6.40 4.97
N VAL A 228 -24.28 -5.30 5.38
CA VAL A 228 -23.71 -4.34 6.33
C VAL A 228 -23.66 -4.93 7.74
N GLU A 229 -24.72 -5.58 8.21
CA GLU A 229 -24.78 -6.15 9.56
C GLU A 229 -23.68 -7.21 9.81
N GLN A 230 -23.31 -7.96 8.78
CA GLN A 230 -22.34 -9.05 8.89
C GLN A 230 -20.88 -8.58 8.98
N CYS A 231 -20.56 -7.34 8.61
CA CYS A 231 -19.17 -6.86 8.57
C CYS A 231 -18.99 -5.48 9.22
N GLY A 232 -18.20 -5.42 10.30
CA GLY A 232 -17.99 -4.15 11.03
C GLY A 232 -17.29 -3.07 10.21
N LYS A 233 -16.44 -3.44 9.24
CA LYS A 233 -15.85 -2.48 8.30
C LYS A 233 -16.89 -1.84 7.38
N PHE A 234 -17.88 -2.61 6.92
CA PHE A 234 -18.98 -2.06 6.11
C PHE A 234 -19.85 -1.12 6.94
N GLN A 235 -20.15 -1.46 8.20
CA GLN A 235 -20.86 -0.57 9.12
C GLN A 235 -20.14 0.77 9.30
N LEU A 236 -18.82 0.71 9.53
CA LEU A 236 -17.99 1.91 9.66
C LEU A 236 -17.91 2.71 8.35
N LEU A 237 -17.81 2.02 7.21
CA LEU A 237 -17.79 2.65 5.90
C LEU A 237 -19.12 3.33 5.57
N GLU A 238 -20.27 2.72 5.90
CA GLU A 238 -21.58 3.32 5.72
C GLU A 238 -21.70 4.62 6.54
N ARG A 239 -21.29 4.59 7.81
CA ARG A 239 -21.26 5.80 8.66
C ARG A 239 -20.37 6.90 8.07
N LEU A 240 -19.18 6.55 7.57
CA LEU A 240 -18.27 7.50 6.93
C LEU A 240 -18.86 8.12 5.66
N LEU A 241 -19.41 7.30 4.76
CA LEU A 241 -20.01 7.76 3.50
C LEU A 241 -21.26 8.62 3.75
N ALA A 242 -22.09 8.26 4.71
CA ALA A 242 -23.25 9.04 5.13
C ALA A 242 -22.88 10.45 5.60
N LEU A 243 -21.68 10.66 6.15
CA LEU A 243 -21.19 11.97 6.55
C LEU A 243 -20.42 12.71 5.44
N LEU A 244 -19.68 11.99 4.59
CA LEU A 244 -18.83 12.58 3.55
C LEU A 244 -19.63 13.06 2.33
N LEU A 245 -20.60 12.26 1.87
CA LEU A 245 -21.33 12.51 0.61
C LEU A 245 -22.24 13.75 0.68
N PRO A 246 -23.02 13.99 1.77
CA PRO A 246 -23.83 15.22 1.87
C PRO A 246 -22.99 16.50 1.88
N ARG A 247 -21.72 16.41 2.33
CA ARG A 247 -20.74 17.50 2.32
C ARG A 247 -20.04 17.69 0.96
N LYS A 248 -20.42 16.90 -0.05
CA LYS A 248 -19.86 16.92 -1.42
C LYS A 248 -18.35 16.65 -1.46
N HIS A 249 -17.87 15.75 -0.60
CA HIS A 249 -16.51 15.23 -0.70
C HIS A 249 -16.44 14.17 -1.81
N LYS A 250 -15.34 14.17 -2.57
CA LYS A 250 -15.04 13.13 -3.57
C LYS A 250 -14.09 12.11 -2.95
N VAL A 251 -14.51 10.85 -2.94
CA VAL A 251 -13.91 9.77 -2.17
C VAL A 251 -13.30 8.71 -3.10
N LEU A 252 -12.03 8.39 -2.89
CA LEU A 252 -11.37 7.22 -3.48
C LEU A 252 -11.39 6.08 -2.48
N ILE A 253 -11.83 4.89 -2.88
CA ILE A 253 -11.79 3.69 -2.04
C ILE A 253 -10.84 2.67 -2.66
N PHE A 254 -9.76 2.36 -1.95
CA PHE A 254 -8.77 1.38 -2.38
C PHE A 254 -8.93 0.05 -1.63
N SER A 255 -8.91 -1.05 -2.36
CA SER A 255 -8.83 -2.39 -1.79
C SER A 255 -7.86 -3.30 -2.56
N GLN A 256 -7.19 -4.23 -1.87
CA GLN A 256 -6.38 -5.26 -2.51
C GLN A 256 -7.21 -6.37 -3.12
N PHE A 257 -8.39 -6.64 -2.56
CA PHE A 257 -9.24 -7.75 -2.97
C PHE A 257 -10.29 -7.25 -3.94
N THR A 258 -10.21 -7.67 -5.21
CA THR A 258 -11.22 -7.30 -6.22
C THR A 258 -12.62 -7.77 -5.85
N ARG A 259 -12.75 -8.85 -5.06
CA ARG A 259 -14.04 -9.31 -4.52
C ARG A 259 -14.67 -8.33 -3.53
N VAL A 260 -13.86 -7.62 -2.73
CA VAL A 260 -14.37 -6.53 -1.88
C VAL A 260 -14.86 -5.38 -2.76
N VAL A 261 -14.13 -5.06 -3.84
CA VAL A 261 -14.57 -4.05 -4.81
C VAL A 261 -15.89 -4.44 -5.46
N ASP A 262 -16.08 -5.72 -5.80
CA ASP A 262 -17.37 -6.25 -6.31
C ASP A 262 -18.51 -6.01 -5.29
N LEU A 263 -18.29 -6.33 -4.01
CA LEU A 263 -19.29 -6.14 -2.94
C LEU A 263 -19.61 -4.66 -2.71
N LEU A 264 -18.60 -3.79 -2.74
CA LEU A 264 -18.77 -2.35 -2.60
C LEU A 264 -19.53 -1.75 -3.78
N GLU A 265 -19.25 -2.20 -5.01
CA GLU A 265 -19.98 -1.76 -6.20
C GLU A 265 -21.46 -2.15 -6.09
N TYR A 266 -21.75 -3.41 -5.72
CA TYR A 266 -23.12 -3.87 -5.48
C TYR A 266 -23.82 -3.02 -4.41
N TYR A 267 -23.22 -2.86 -3.22
CA TYR A 267 -23.77 -2.07 -2.12
C TYR A 267 -24.10 -0.63 -2.54
N LEU A 268 -23.19 0.04 -3.25
CA LEU A 268 -23.37 1.43 -3.67
C LEU A 268 -24.42 1.56 -4.78
N SER A 269 -24.45 0.60 -5.72
CA SER A 269 -25.43 0.59 -6.81
C SER A 269 -26.86 0.43 -6.31
N GLU A 270 -27.08 -0.45 -5.34
CA GLU A 270 -28.41 -0.69 -4.76
C GLU A 270 -28.89 0.49 -3.90
N LYS A 271 -27.97 1.25 -3.29
CA LYS A 271 -28.28 2.55 -2.63
C LYS A 271 -28.52 3.69 -3.65
N GLY A 272 -28.45 3.42 -4.95
CA GLY A 272 -28.69 4.38 -6.03
C GLY A 272 -27.53 5.36 -6.26
N MET A 273 -26.31 5.02 -5.85
CA MET A 273 -25.12 5.87 -6.02
C MET A 273 -24.35 5.49 -7.28
N GLU A 274 -24.02 6.48 -8.10
CA GLU A 274 -23.15 6.30 -9.27
C GLU A 274 -21.67 6.23 -8.84
N VAL A 275 -20.97 5.20 -9.31
CA VAL A 275 -19.57 4.93 -8.96
C VAL A 275 -18.72 4.70 -10.20
N CYS A 276 -17.47 5.17 -10.16
CA CYS A 276 -16.45 4.72 -11.11
C CYS A 276 -15.67 3.55 -10.51
N ARG A 277 -15.21 2.62 -11.36
CA ARG A 277 -14.45 1.44 -10.95
C ARG A 277 -13.28 1.17 -11.89
N ILE A 278 -12.06 1.12 -11.34
CA ILE A 278 -10.88 0.61 -12.07
C ILE A 278 -10.28 -0.57 -11.34
N ASP A 279 -10.30 -1.71 -12.02
CA ASP A 279 -9.54 -2.90 -11.67
C ASP A 279 -8.65 -3.36 -12.83
N GLY A 280 -8.01 -4.52 -12.68
CA GLY A 280 -7.15 -5.10 -13.71
C GLY A 280 -7.87 -5.63 -14.95
N ARG A 281 -9.21 -5.64 -14.97
CA ARG A 281 -10.04 -6.15 -16.08
C ARG A 281 -10.58 -5.03 -16.98
N VAL A 282 -10.62 -3.80 -16.48
CA VAL A 282 -11.12 -2.63 -17.23
C VAL A 282 -10.18 -2.28 -18.40
N LYS A 283 -10.76 -2.14 -19.60
CA LYS A 283 -10.04 -1.74 -20.82
C LYS A 283 -9.51 -0.30 -20.71
N LEU A 284 -8.46 0.01 -21.48
CA LEU A 284 -7.78 1.31 -21.42
C LEU A 284 -8.69 2.50 -21.79
N ASP A 285 -9.57 2.36 -22.77
CA ASP A 285 -10.46 3.46 -23.20
C ASP A 285 -11.52 3.76 -22.15
N GLU A 286 -12.10 2.70 -21.58
CA GLU A 286 -13.06 2.80 -20.47
C GLU A 286 -12.41 3.44 -19.24
N ARG A 287 -11.17 3.04 -18.93
CA ARG A 287 -10.38 3.63 -17.85
C ARG A 287 -10.23 5.15 -18.03
N LYS A 288 -9.92 5.62 -19.25
CA LYS A 288 -9.79 7.06 -19.52
C LYS A 288 -11.11 7.79 -19.32
N ARG A 289 -12.21 7.24 -19.84
CA ARG A 289 -13.56 7.83 -19.68
C ARG A 289 -13.92 8.03 -18.22
N GLN A 290 -13.74 7.00 -17.39
CA GLN A 290 -14.06 7.07 -15.96
C GLN A 290 -13.16 8.07 -15.19
N ILE A 291 -11.88 8.19 -15.56
CA ILE A 291 -10.97 9.18 -14.96
C ILE A 291 -11.43 10.61 -15.30
N GLU A 292 -11.81 10.86 -16.56
CA GLU A 292 -12.29 12.16 -17.01
C GLU A 292 -13.64 12.52 -16.35
N GLU A 293 -14.55 11.56 -16.28
CA GLU A 293 -15.86 11.69 -15.64
C GLU A 293 -15.73 12.01 -14.15
N PHE A 294 -14.87 11.29 -13.42
CA PHE A 294 -14.66 11.54 -12.00
C PHE A 294 -13.97 12.88 -11.73
N ASN A 295 -12.99 13.27 -12.56
CA ASN A 295 -12.30 14.55 -12.43
C ASN A 295 -13.19 15.75 -12.79
N ASN A 296 -14.31 15.53 -13.49
CA ASN A 296 -15.29 16.57 -13.74
C ASN A 296 -16.03 16.95 -12.44
N LEU A 297 -15.84 18.20 -12.00
CA LEU A 297 -16.48 18.75 -10.80
C LEU A 297 -18.01 18.88 -10.93
N LYS A 298 -18.54 18.83 -12.16
CA LYS A 298 -19.99 18.86 -12.43
C LYS A 298 -20.63 17.47 -12.48
N SER A 299 -19.82 16.41 -12.47
CA SER A 299 -20.34 15.04 -12.45
C SER A 299 -20.98 14.73 -11.10
N ASN A 300 -22.03 13.92 -11.11
CA ASN A 300 -22.68 13.39 -9.91
C ASN A 300 -21.87 12.26 -9.25
N VAL A 301 -20.82 11.77 -9.93
CA VAL A 301 -19.95 10.72 -9.39
C VAL A 301 -19.03 11.28 -8.31
N ASN A 302 -19.27 10.83 -7.08
CA ASN A 302 -18.49 11.21 -5.91
C ASN A 302 -17.61 10.08 -5.38
N ILE A 303 -17.77 8.85 -5.85
CA ILE A 303 -17.02 7.68 -5.37
C ILE A 303 -16.28 7.02 -6.54
N PHE A 304 -14.99 6.72 -6.31
CA PHE A 304 -14.17 5.92 -7.21
C PHE A 304 -13.62 4.70 -6.48
N LEU A 305 -14.02 3.51 -6.92
CA LEU A 305 -13.51 2.23 -6.46
C LEU A 305 -12.26 1.83 -7.24
N LEU A 306 -11.17 1.55 -6.53
CA LEU A 306 -9.87 1.25 -7.13
C LEU A 306 -9.29 -0.01 -6.47
N SER A 307 -8.82 -0.95 -7.29
CA SER A 307 -7.90 -1.96 -6.75
C SER A 307 -6.53 -1.31 -6.49
N THR A 308 -5.90 -1.55 -5.35
CA THR A 308 -4.61 -0.89 -5.00
C THR A 308 -3.53 -1.13 -6.06
N ARG A 309 -3.54 -2.30 -6.71
CA ARG A 309 -2.64 -2.64 -7.81
C ARG A 309 -2.92 -1.87 -9.10
N ALA A 310 -4.19 -1.72 -9.50
CA ALA A 310 -4.54 -0.97 -10.71
C ALA A 310 -4.44 0.55 -10.49
N GLY A 311 -4.80 1.01 -9.29
CA GLY A 311 -4.70 2.41 -8.87
C GLY A 311 -3.26 2.88 -8.64
N GLY A 312 -2.32 1.99 -8.30
CA GLY A 312 -0.90 2.30 -8.17
C GLY A 312 -0.23 2.75 -9.48
N LEU A 313 -0.84 2.50 -10.64
CA LEU A 313 -0.27 2.77 -11.96
C LEU A 313 -0.61 4.17 -12.48
N GLY A 314 0.19 5.19 -12.14
CA GLY A 314 0.26 6.50 -12.82
C GLY A 314 -1.01 7.36 -13.00
N ILE A 315 -2.17 7.01 -12.45
CA ILE A 315 -3.42 7.77 -12.65
C ILE A 315 -3.38 9.12 -11.89
N ASN A 316 -4.09 10.15 -12.37
CA ASN A 316 -4.24 11.44 -11.69
C ASN A 316 -5.71 11.67 -11.28
N LEU A 317 -5.97 11.72 -9.97
CA LEU A 317 -7.32 11.89 -9.38
C LEU A 317 -7.33 13.04 -8.37
N THR A 318 -6.81 14.19 -8.77
CA THR A 318 -6.71 15.39 -7.92
C THR A 318 -8.06 16.01 -7.57
N ALA A 319 -9.15 15.62 -8.24
CA ALA A 319 -10.50 16.04 -7.87
C ALA A 319 -10.98 15.41 -6.54
N ALA A 320 -10.41 14.26 -6.14
CA ALA A 320 -10.71 13.65 -4.86
C ALA A 320 -9.97 14.37 -3.73
N ASP A 321 -10.64 14.55 -2.60
CA ASP A 321 -10.06 15.12 -1.39
C ASP A 321 -10.09 14.14 -0.21
N THR A 322 -10.66 12.95 -0.41
CA THR A 322 -10.74 11.90 0.59
C THR A 322 -10.29 10.58 0.00
N CYS A 323 -9.43 9.87 0.71
CA CYS A 323 -8.93 8.55 0.35
C CYS A 323 -9.26 7.57 1.48
N ILE A 324 -9.88 6.45 1.16
CA ILE A 324 -10.18 5.36 2.09
C ILE A 324 -9.38 4.14 1.64
N ILE A 325 -8.49 3.66 2.50
CA ILE A 325 -7.79 2.40 2.33
C ILE A 325 -8.58 1.36 3.12
N TYR A 326 -9.37 0.55 2.41
CA TYR A 326 -10.25 -0.46 3.02
C TYR A 326 -9.44 -1.60 3.65
N ASP A 327 -8.36 -2.01 2.99
CA ASP A 327 -7.42 -3.00 3.50
C ASP A 327 -5.99 -2.68 3.09
N SER A 328 -5.05 -2.89 4.02
CA SER A 328 -3.67 -2.45 3.89
C SER A 328 -2.77 -3.48 3.19
N ASP A 329 -1.78 -3.03 2.44
CA ASP A 329 -0.75 -3.89 1.87
C ASP A 329 0.36 -4.20 2.89
N TRP A 330 1.07 -5.32 2.70
CA TRP A 330 2.31 -5.62 3.42
C TRP A 330 3.46 -4.70 3.05
N ASN A 331 3.38 -4.13 1.85
CA ASN A 331 4.29 -3.13 1.34
C ASN A 331 3.65 -1.74 1.47
N PRO A 332 4.05 -0.94 2.47
CA PRO A 332 3.48 0.39 2.72
C PRO A 332 3.61 1.35 1.53
N GLN A 333 4.58 1.11 0.65
CA GLN A 333 4.79 1.92 -0.54
C GLN A 333 3.62 1.84 -1.53
N MET A 334 2.92 0.69 -1.60
CA MET A 334 1.71 0.57 -2.44
C MET A 334 0.62 1.52 -1.96
N ASP A 335 0.45 1.62 -0.64
CA ASP A 335 -0.54 2.48 -0.02
C ASP A 335 -0.14 3.96 -0.16
N LEU A 336 1.15 4.29 -0.03
CA LEU A 336 1.67 5.65 -0.31
C LEU A 336 1.42 6.07 -1.76
N GLN A 337 1.65 5.17 -2.73
CA GLN A 337 1.33 5.44 -4.13
C GLN A 337 -0.16 5.67 -4.37
N ALA A 338 -1.02 4.91 -3.68
CA ALA A 338 -2.48 5.08 -3.73
C ALA A 338 -2.91 6.45 -3.17
N MET A 339 -2.40 6.84 -2.00
CA MET A 339 -2.63 8.18 -1.43
C MET A 339 -2.18 9.30 -2.37
N ASP A 340 -1.02 9.12 -3.00
CA ASP A 340 -0.43 10.08 -3.92
C ASP A 340 -1.22 10.24 -5.24
N ARG A 341 -2.29 9.47 -5.46
CA ARG A 341 -3.23 9.69 -6.58
C ARG A 341 -4.08 10.95 -6.41
N CYS A 342 -4.42 11.29 -5.17
CA CYS A 342 -5.18 12.49 -4.82
C CYS A 342 -4.30 13.56 -4.15
N HIS A 343 -3.25 13.16 -3.42
CA HIS A 343 -2.25 14.08 -2.87
C HIS A 343 -1.11 14.33 -3.87
N ARG A 344 -1.42 15.07 -4.94
CA ARG A 344 -0.48 15.39 -6.03
C ARG A 344 -0.58 16.85 -6.44
N ILE A 345 0.44 17.33 -7.16
CA ILE A 345 0.44 18.64 -7.83
C ILE A 345 -0.88 18.82 -8.58
N GLY A 346 -1.58 19.92 -8.29
CA GLY A 346 -2.93 20.21 -8.80
C GLY A 346 -4.05 19.98 -7.78
N GLN A 347 -3.74 19.39 -6.62
CA GLN A 347 -4.68 19.33 -5.49
C GLN A 347 -4.84 20.72 -4.85
N THR A 348 -6.09 21.11 -4.63
CA THR A 348 -6.44 22.41 -4.03
C THR A 348 -7.03 22.28 -2.62
N ARG A 349 -7.58 21.11 -2.29
CA ARG A 349 -8.24 20.82 -1.01
C ARG A 349 -7.34 19.99 -0.08
N PRO A 350 -7.43 20.18 1.24
CA PRO A 350 -6.73 19.31 2.20
C PRO A 350 -7.24 17.87 2.08
N VAL A 351 -6.30 16.93 2.05
CA VAL A 351 -6.59 15.51 1.79
C VAL A 351 -6.69 14.74 3.11
N HIS A 352 -7.80 14.05 3.33
CA HIS A 352 -7.94 13.08 4.42
C HIS A 352 -7.74 11.66 3.91
N VAL A 353 -6.93 10.88 4.62
CA VAL A 353 -6.71 9.46 4.36
C VAL A 353 -7.24 8.67 5.56
N TYR A 354 -8.28 7.88 5.34
CA TYR A 354 -8.84 6.96 6.32
C TYR A 354 -8.37 5.54 6.02
N ARG A 355 -7.65 4.91 6.95
CA ARG A 355 -7.23 3.52 6.85
C ARG A 355 -8.12 2.68 7.75
N LEU A 356 -8.92 1.79 7.16
CA LEU A 356 -9.77 0.89 7.92
C LEU A 356 -8.96 -0.33 8.37
N ALA A 357 -9.10 -0.71 9.62
CA ALA A 357 -8.50 -1.90 10.20
C ALA A 357 -9.51 -2.59 11.12
N THR A 358 -9.49 -3.91 11.20
CA THR A 358 -10.30 -4.61 12.19
C THR A 358 -9.56 -4.73 13.53
N SER A 359 -10.20 -4.37 14.65
CA SER A 359 -9.66 -4.53 16.01
C SER A 359 -9.38 -6.00 16.32
N HIS A 360 -8.32 -6.28 17.10
CA HIS A 360 -7.91 -7.65 17.47
C HIS A 360 -7.78 -8.63 16.29
N SER A 361 -7.26 -8.13 15.17
CA SER A 361 -7.13 -8.90 13.94
C SER A 361 -5.70 -9.02 13.46
N VAL A 362 -5.51 -9.85 12.44
CA VAL A 362 -4.24 -9.91 11.69
C VAL A 362 -3.87 -8.58 11.03
N GLU A 363 -4.84 -7.71 10.75
CA GLU A 363 -4.60 -6.44 10.07
C GLU A 363 -3.82 -5.44 10.92
N GLY A 364 -4.08 -5.38 12.23
CA GLY A 364 -3.30 -4.53 13.15
C GLY A 364 -1.81 -4.87 13.11
N LYS A 365 -1.47 -6.16 13.03
CA LYS A 365 -0.09 -6.63 12.91
C LYS A 365 0.53 -6.31 11.55
N ILE A 366 -0.25 -6.41 10.48
CA ILE A 366 0.18 -6.02 9.12
C ILE A 366 0.53 -4.53 9.11
N ILE A 367 -0.33 -3.70 9.71
CA ILE A 367 -0.15 -2.25 9.79
C ILE A 367 1.09 -1.91 10.63
N LYS A 368 1.24 -2.47 11.84
CA LYS A 368 2.42 -2.28 12.71
C LYS A 368 3.71 -2.65 11.96
N ARG A 369 3.75 -3.79 11.24
CA ARG A 369 4.90 -4.21 10.43
C ARG A 369 5.14 -3.30 9.22
N ALA A 370 4.09 -2.87 8.53
CA ALA A 370 4.20 -1.98 7.38
C ALA A 370 4.80 -0.62 7.80
N PHE A 371 4.35 -0.05 8.92
CA PHE A 371 4.96 1.16 9.49
C PHE A 371 6.37 0.92 10.00
N GLY A 372 6.67 -0.23 10.60
CA GLY A 372 8.05 -0.62 10.96
C GLY A 372 8.99 -0.63 9.75
N LYS A 373 8.53 -1.15 8.60
CA LYS A 373 9.30 -1.10 7.34
C LYS A 373 9.53 0.33 6.83
N LEU A 374 8.53 1.22 6.95
CA LEU A 374 8.69 2.64 6.61
C LEU A 374 9.71 3.33 7.52
N LYS A 375 9.71 3.01 8.83
CA LYS A 375 10.68 3.56 9.78
C LYS A 375 12.10 3.15 9.42
N LEU A 376 12.32 1.87 9.12
CA LEU A 376 13.61 1.37 8.66
C LEU A 376 14.06 2.08 7.37
N GLU A 377 13.17 2.19 6.38
CA GLU A 377 13.47 2.91 5.14
C GLU A 377 13.90 4.36 5.43
N HIS A 378 13.16 5.05 6.30
CA HIS A 378 13.48 6.42 6.70
C HIS A 378 14.82 6.54 7.42
N VAL A 379 15.11 5.65 8.36
CA VAL A 379 16.38 5.64 9.12
C VAL A 379 17.55 5.37 8.19
N VAL A 380 17.44 4.42 7.26
CA VAL A 380 18.43 4.15 6.20
C VAL A 380 18.71 5.40 5.33
N ILE A 381 17.67 6.19 5.06
CA ILE A 381 17.77 7.38 4.22
C ILE A 381 18.32 8.60 4.98
N GLY A 382 17.89 8.81 6.23
CA GLY A 382 18.18 10.02 7.00
C GLY A 382 19.37 9.93 7.95
N LYS A 383 19.66 8.74 8.48
CA LYS A 383 20.78 8.49 9.40
C LYS A 383 21.69 7.35 8.97
N GLY A 384 21.29 6.62 7.93
CA GLY A 384 22.08 5.55 7.38
C GLY A 384 22.30 4.43 8.39
N ASP A 385 21.23 3.80 8.85
CA ASP A 385 21.36 2.55 9.61
C ASP A 385 20.55 1.45 8.90
N PHE A 386 21.25 0.42 8.39
CA PHE A 386 20.71 -0.75 7.71
C PHE A 386 20.73 -1.91 8.69
N HIS A 387 19.59 -2.20 9.31
CA HIS A 387 19.38 -3.50 9.93
C HIS A 387 18.97 -4.51 8.85
N GLN A 388 19.92 -5.35 8.43
CA GLN A 388 19.61 -6.55 7.64
C GLN A 388 19.10 -7.63 8.58
N ASP A 389 17.85 -7.52 9.02
CA ASP A 389 17.20 -8.64 9.67
C ASP A 389 17.11 -9.77 8.63
N ARG A 390 17.93 -10.80 8.80
CA ARG A 390 17.74 -12.13 8.17
C ARG A 390 16.48 -12.82 8.74
N ALA A 391 15.43 -12.06 9.02
CA ALA A 391 14.10 -12.61 9.26
C ALA A 391 13.62 -13.19 7.93
N ARG A 392 13.41 -14.51 7.92
CA ARG A 392 12.85 -15.26 6.79
C ARG A 392 11.79 -14.43 6.07
N ALA A 393 12.09 -14.06 4.82
CA ALA A 393 11.22 -13.25 4.00
C ALA A 393 9.80 -13.83 3.98
N ASN A 394 8.82 -13.02 4.38
CA ASN A 394 7.38 -13.21 4.14
C ASN A 394 6.65 -14.36 4.84
N ALA A 395 7.27 -15.10 5.76
CA ALA A 395 6.54 -16.02 6.61
C ALA A 395 6.47 -15.42 8.02
N LEU A 396 5.31 -14.85 8.40
CA LEU A 396 4.90 -15.03 9.79
C LEU A 396 4.87 -16.54 9.98
N ASP A 397 5.69 -17.06 10.89
CA ASP A 397 5.56 -18.46 11.24
C ASP A 397 4.12 -18.64 11.71
N GLU A 398 3.38 -19.53 11.07
CA GLU A 398 1.93 -19.67 11.30
C GLU A 398 1.67 -19.93 12.79
N ALA A 399 2.61 -20.62 13.45
CA ALA A 399 2.64 -20.85 14.89
C ALA A 399 2.83 -19.56 15.72
N GLU A 400 3.71 -18.66 15.31
CA GLU A 400 3.93 -17.37 15.99
C GLU A 400 2.72 -16.44 15.82
N LEU A 401 2.12 -16.41 14.62
CA LEU A 401 0.88 -15.68 14.37
C LEU A 401 -0.26 -16.18 15.26
N LEU A 402 -0.42 -17.50 15.34
CA LEU A 402 -1.45 -18.16 16.16
C LEU A 402 -1.23 -17.90 17.66
N ALA A 403 0.01 -18.01 18.15
CA ALA A 403 0.34 -17.73 19.54
C ALA A 403 0.03 -16.27 19.90
N LEU A 404 0.38 -15.33 19.02
CA LEU A 404 0.12 -13.91 19.22
C LEU A 404 -1.35 -13.50 19.03
N LEU A 405 -2.19 -14.32 18.40
CA LEU A 405 -3.64 -14.07 18.32
C LEU A 405 -4.38 -14.68 19.51
N ARG A 406 -3.79 -15.70 20.15
CA ARG A 406 -4.33 -16.37 21.34
C ARG A 406 -3.89 -15.72 22.64
N ASN A 407 -2.75 -15.03 22.65
CA ASN A 407 -2.30 -14.26 23.79
C ASN A 407 -3.02 -12.90 23.83
N GLU A 408 -3.96 -12.80 24.75
CA GLU A 408 -4.67 -11.63 25.27
C GLU A 408 -3.80 -10.98 26.38
N GLU A 409 -3.60 -9.68 26.59
CA GLU A 409 -4.29 -8.42 26.27
C GLU A 409 -3.24 -7.28 26.35
N ASP A 410 -2.92 -6.61 25.23
CA ASP A 410 -2.28 -5.29 25.35
C ASP A 410 -3.36 -4.24 25.70
N PRO A 411 -3.11 -3.31 26.65
CA PRO A 411 -4.07 -2.28 27.02
C PRO A 411 -4.46 -1.37 25.84
N GLU A 412 -3.60 -1.25 24.82
CA GLU A 412 -3.91 -0.56 23.57
C GLU A 412 -5.02 -1.26 22.77
N ASP A 413 -5.01 -2.59 22.73
CA ASP A 413 -5.99 -3.32 21.93
C ASP A 413 -7.40 -3.18 22.53
N LYS A 414 -7.52 -3.11 23.88
CA LYS A 414 -8.79 -2.81 24.57
C LYS A 414 -9.35 -1.43 24.21
N LEU A 415 -8.50 -0.43 24.01
CA LEU A 415 -8.94 0.90 23.58
C LEU A 415 -9.52 0.87 22.16
N TYR A 416 -8.93 0.08 21.27
CA TYR A 416 -9.40 -0.08 19.89
C TYR A 416 -10.66 -0.97 19.76
N GLN A 417 -11.02 -1.75 20.78
CA GLN A 417 -12.29 -2.50 20.81
C GLN A 417 -13.53 -1.64 21.03
N THR A 418 -13.37 -0.37 21.38
CA THR A 418 -14.51 0.52 21.55
C THR A 418 -14.89 1.12 20.20
N ASP A 419 -16.17 1.05 19.84
CA ASP A 419 -16.66 1.68 18.60
C ASP A 419 -16.44 3.18 18.68
N ILE A 420 -15.97 3.76 17.57
CA ILE A 420 -15.84 5.21 17.46
C ILE A 420 -17.23 5.86 17.60
N SER A 421 -17.32 6.88 18.45
CA SER A 421 -18.54 7.68 18.61
C SER A 421 -18.78 8.57 17.36
N ASP A 422 -20.04 8.89 17.05
CA ASP A 422 -20.34 9.80 15.93
C ASP A 422 -19.76 11.21 16.16
N GLU A 423 -19.65 11.64 17.42
CA GLU A 423 -19.01 12.91 17.79
C GLU A 423 -17.51 12.90 17.45
N ASP A 424 -16.80 11.83 17.80
CA ASP A 424 -15.37 11.70 17.50
C ASP A 424 -15.15 11.55 15.99
N LEU A 425 -16.01 10.83 15.29
CA LEU A 425 -15.97 10.73 13.83
C LEU A 425 -16.10 12.13 13.19
N LEU A 426 -17.04 12.96 13.66
CA LEU A 426 -17.21 14.33 13.20
C LEU A 426 -15.99 15.21 13.50
N ARG A 427 -15.39 15.08 14.70
CA ARG A 427 -14.15 15.78 15.06
C ARG A 427 -12.98 15.40 14.16
N LEU A 428 -12.84 14.11 13.82
CA LEU A 428 -11.80 13.62 12.92
C LEU A 428 -12.02 14.02 11.46
N MET A 429 -13.26 14.31 11.08
CA MET A 429 -13.61 14.80 9.76
C MET A 429 -13.35 16.31 9.59
N ASP A 430 -13.18 17.05 10.68
CA ASP A 430 -12.82 18.47 10.60
C ASP A 430 -11.43 18.66 9.97
N ARG A 431 -11.36 19.60 9.03
CA ARG A 431 -10.18 19.92 8.21
C ARG A 431 -9.62 21.31 8.53
N SER A 432 -10.20 22.00 9.50
CA SER A 432 -9.84 23.38 9.85
C SER A 432 -8.37 23.50 10.28
N ASP A 433 -7.85 22.48 10.96
CA ASP A 433 -6.45 22.33 11.38
C ASP A 433 -5.47 22.28 10.19
N LEU A 434 -5.88 21.67 9.07
CA LEU A 434 -5.04 21.55 7.87
C LEU A 434 -4.95 22.84 7.06
N ILE A 435 -5.88 23.78 7.26
CA ILE A 435 -5.93 25.07 6.56
C ILE A 435 -5.14 26.15 7.32
N GLN A 436 -5.14 26.11 8.66
CA GLN A 436 -4.53 27.15 9.52
C GLN A 436 -3.00 27.20 9.48
N GLY A 437 -2.30 26.16 9.00
CA GLY A 437 -0.84 26.16 8.83
C GLY A 437 -0.31 27.13 7.74
N ARG A 438 -1.12 28.03 7.20
CA ARG A 438 -0.78 29.00 6.15
C ARG A 438 -0.29 30.36 6.65
N GLY A 439 -0.27 30.63 7.96
CA GLY A 439 0.24 31.91 8.44
C GLY A 439 0.50 31.97 9.93
N THR A 440 1.74 31.73 10.33
CA THR A 440 2.47 32.45 11.40
C THR A 440 3.91 31.95 11.42
N ASP A 441 4.83 32.88 11.16
CA ASP A 441 6.25 32.70 11.40
C ASP A 441 6.53 32.40 12.88
N GLY A 442 7.42 31.44 13.14
CA GLY A 442 8.39 31.57 14.23
C GLY A 442 7.97 31.38 15.68
N SER A 443 6.83 30.77 16.01
CA SER A 443 6.52 30.39 17.41
C SER A 443 6.09 28.94 17.53
N GLU A 444 6.80 28.23 18.42
CA GLU A 444 6.56 26.92 19.04
C GLU A 444 5.43 26.04 18.48
N GLU A 445 5.77 24.78 18.20
CA GLU A 445 4.89 23.68 17.80
C GLU A 445 3.55 23.72 18.57
N SER A 446 2.51 24.30 17.96
CA SER A 446 1.16 24.19 18.49
C SER A 446 0.78 22.72 18.45
N ALA A 447 0.66 22.11 19.62
CA ALA A 447 0.25 20.73 19.82
C ALA A 447 -0.97 20.40 18.92
N PRO A 448 -1.07 19.17 18.39
CA PRO A 448 -2.28 18.76 17.67
C PRO A 448 -3.50 19.03 18.57
N SER A 449 -4.46 19.79 18.08
CA SER A 449 -5.68 20.17 18.83
C SER A 449 -6.58 18.97 19.16
N LEU A 450 -6.26 17.80 18.61
CA LEU A 450 -6.91 16.52 18.85
C LEU A 450 -5.91 15.56 19.52
N PRO A 451 -6.36 14.73 20.48
CA PRO A 451 -5.51 13.68 21.03
C PRO A 451 -5.00 12.78 19.89
N LEU A 452 -3.77 12.26 20.00
CA LEU A 452 -3.17 11.45 18.94
C LEU A 452 -3.83 10.06 18.81
N LYS A 453 -4.52 9.61 19.86
CA LYS A 453 -5.26 8.34 19.93
C LYS A 453 -6.59 8.55 20.64
N GLY A 454 -7.58 7.74 20.28
CA GLY A 454 -8.87 7.69 20.95
C GLY A 454 -9.56 6.32 20.80
N PRO A 455 -10.77 6.17 21.35
CA PRO A 455 -11.55 4.94 21.26
C PRO A 455 -11.86 4.60 19.79
N GLY A 456 -11.29 3.51 19.28
CA GLY A 456 -11.51 3.06 17.90
C GLY A 456 -10.77 3.86 16.82
N TRP A 457 -9.82 4.74 17.16
CA TRP A 457 -9.04 5.49 16.15
C TRP A 457 -7.65 5.91 16.61
N GLU A 458 -6.75 6.10 15.63
CA GLU A 458 -5.39 6.60 15.82
C GLU A 458 -5.00 7.55 14.68
N VAL A 459 -4.46 8.73 15.03
CA VAL A 459 -3.91 9.67 14.03
C VAL A 459 -2.45 9.29 13.75
N VAL A 460 -2.13 9.11 12.47
CA VAL A 460 -0.77 8.81 12.03
C VAL A 460 -0.04 10.13 11.83
N VAL A 461 1.01 10.35 12.61
CA VAL A 461 1.75 11.63 12.61
C VAL A 461 2.75 11.63 11.46
N PRO A 462 2.69 12.61 10.53
CA PRO A 462 3.69 12.75 9.49
C PRO A 462 5.01 13.25 10.08
N THR A 463 6.10 12.51 9.87
CA THR A 463 7.45 13.00 10.18
C THR A 463 7.85 14.12 9.22
N LYS A 464 8.72 15.04 9.69
CA LYS A 464 9.25 16.19 8.91
C LYS A 464 9.92 15.80 7.57
N SER A 465 10.14 14.50 7.33
CA SER A 465 10.78 13.92 6.14
C SER A 465 9.85 13.01 5.31
N GLY A 466 8.54 13.12 5.50
CA GLY A 466 7.53 12.57 4.57
C GLY A 466 7.09 11.12 4.82
N GLY A 467 7.50 10.48 5.92
CA GLY A 467 6.96 9.19 6.37
C GLY A 467 5.94 9.36 7.50
N SER A 468 4.79 8.69 7.43
CA SER A 468 3.82 8.67 8.53
C SER A 468 4.24 7.64 9.60
N LEU A 469 4.24 8.01 10.88
CA LEU A 469 4.50 7.09 12.01
C LEU A 469 3.25 6.94 12.89
N LEU A 470 3.06 5.75 13.43
CA LEU A 470 2.10 5.53 14.51
C LEU A 470 2.55 6.29 15.75
N SER A 471 1.60 6.95 16.41
CA SER A 471 1.84 7.76 17.61
C SER A 471 2.37 6.93 18.80
N ALA A 472 2.15 5.60 18.79
CA ALA A 472 2.68 4.67 19.79
C ALA A 472 4.20 4.50 19.76
N VAL A 473 4.85 4.79 18.63
CA VAL A 473 6.25 4.42 18.36
C VAL A 473 7.19 5.62 18.52
N SER A 474 6.65 6.78 18.88
CA SER A 474 7.39 8.04 19.11
C SER A 474 7.73 8.30 20.58
N SER A 475 7.29 7.44 21.51
CA SER A 475 7.53 7.56 22.96
C SER A 475 8.67 6.68 23.42
#